data_AF-I2NRI6-F1
#
_entry.id   AF-I2NRI6-F1
#
_cell.length_a   1.000
_cell.length_b   1.000
_cell.length_c   1.000
_cell.angle_alpha   90.00
_cell.angle_beta   90.00
_cell.angle_gamma   90.00
#
_symmetry.space_group_name_H-M   'P 1'
#
loop_
_entity.id
_entity.type
_entity.pdbx_description
1 polymer ?
#
loop_
_entity_poly.entity_id
_entity_poly.type
_entity_poly.pdbx_seq_one_letter_code
_entity_poly.pdbx_strand_id
1 'polypeptide(L)'
;MRNEETWKFANQYFGKVWYLCGLLSAPLSVIAMAIVFEKGTETMGTVGCIITMIQTIPLVGAMISTEIALKKNFDENGRRK
;
A
#
# COMPACT_ATOMS: atom_id res chain seq x y z
N MET A 1 -19.66 4.45 -1.50
CA MET A 1 -19.45 4.26 -2.95
C MET A 1 -20.81 4.12 -3.60
N ARG A 2 -21.11 4.93 -4.62
CA ARG A 2 -22.48 5.21 -5.06
C ARG A 2 -22.82 4.60 -6.45
N ASN A 3 -21.82 4.06 -7.15
CA ASN A 3 -21.95 3.45 -8.47
C ASN A 3 -20.95 2.28 -8.62
N GLU A 4 -21.31 1.22 -9.36
CA GLU A 4 -20.47 0.02 -9.55
C GLU A 4 -19.17 0.35 -10.30
N GLU A 5 -19.23 1.29 -11.24
CA GLU A 5 -18.06 1.78 -11.96
C GLU A 5 -17.04 2.45 -11.04
N THR A 6 -17.50 3.20 -10.05
CA THR A 6 -16.62 3.87 -9.07
C THR A 6 -15.92 2.83 -8.19
N TRP A 7 -16.61 1.75 -7.83
CA TRP A 7 -16.03 0.64 -7.07
C TRP A 7 -14.98 -0.13 -7.88
N LYS A 8 -15.29 -0.49 -9.14
CA LYS A 8 -14.32 -1.14 -10.05
C LYS A 8 -13.08 -0.29 -10.27
N PHE A 9 -13.23 1.01 -10.46
CA PHE A 9 -12.11 1.93 -10.63
C PHE A 9 -11.25 2.04 -9.36
N ALA A 10 -11.87 2.21 -8.19
CA ALA A 10 -11.16 2.23 -6.91
C ALA A 10 -10.35 0.94 -6.70
N ASN A 11 -10.99 -0.21 -6.91
CA ASN A 11 -10.38 -1.51 -6.68
C ASN A 11 -9.23 -1.79 -7.66
N GLN A 12 -9.37 -1.44 -8.95
CA GLN A 12 -8.29 -1.59 -9.92
C GLN A 12 -7.12 -0.64 -9.64
N TYR A 13 -7.40 0.61 -9.27
CA TYR A 13 -6.36 1.60 -9.00
C TYR A 13 -5.61 1.25 -7.70
N PHE A 14 -6.36 0.94 -6.64
CA PHE A 14 -5.78 0.46 -5.38
C PHE A 14 -4.96 -0.80 -5.61
N GLY A 15 -5.49 -1.77 -6.35
CA GLY A 15 -4.79 -3.01 -6.69
C GLY A 15 -3.48 -2.77 -7.45
N LYS A 16 -3.44 -1.84 -8.40
CA LYS A 16 -2.20 -1.48 -9.12
C LYS A 16 -1.15 -0.83 -8.21
N VAL A 17 -1.57 0.14 -7.40
CA VAL A 17 -0.67 0.83 -6.45
C VAL A 17 -0.17 -0.14 -5.39
N TRP A 18 -1.07 -0.98 -4.87
CA TRP A 18 -0.76 -2.04 -3.91
C TRP A 18 0.21 -3.07 -4.49
N TYR A 19 0.00 -3.50 -5.73
CA TYR A 19 0.88 -4.46 -6.39
C TYR A 19 2.28 -3.89 -6.60
N LEU A 20 2.40 -2.64 -7.05
CA LEU A 20 3.69 -1.99 -7.23
C LEU A 20 4.42 -1.79 -5.89
N CYS A 21 3.66 -1.40 -4.85
CA CYS A 21 4.19 -1.24 -3.52
C CYS A 21 4.62 -2.58 -2.91
N GLY A 22 3.79 -3.62 -3.03
CA GLY A 22 4.10 -4.98 -2.59
C GLY A 22 5.32 -5.56 -3.31
N LEU A 23 5.47 -5.28 -4.61
CA LEU A 23 6.63 -5.71 -5.40
C LEU A 23 7.93 -5.06 -4.93
N LEU A 24 7.90 -3.82 -4.46
CA LEU A 24 9.05 -3.14 -3.87
C LEU A 24 9.29 -3.56 -2.41
N SER A 25 8.21 -3.77 -1.67
CA SER A 25 8.22 -4.13 -0.26
C SER A 25 8.72 -5.56 -0.01
N ALA A 26 8.40 -6.49 -0.90
CA ALA A 26 8.81 -7.89 -0.80
C ALA A 26 10.33 -8.09 -0.79
N PRO A 27 11.12 -7.59 -1.77
CA PRO A 27 12.56 -7.74 -1.75
C PRO A 27 13.19 -6.98 -0.58
N LEU A 28 12.62 -5.84 -0.17
CA LEU A 28 13.09 -5.10 0.99
C LEU A 28 12.95 -5.93 2.29
N SER A 29 11.80 -6.59 2.48
CA SER A 29 11.59 -7.51 3.61
C SER A 29 12.54 -8.70 3.58
N VAL A 30 12.81 -9.27 2.41
CA VAL A 30 13.74 -10.40 2.26
C VAL A 30 15.17 -9.98 2.60
N ILE A 31 15.62 -8.82 2.10
CA ILE A 31 16.95 -8.27 2.42
C ILE A 31 17.07 -8.00 3.92
N ALA A 32 16.04 -7.43 4.53
CA ALA A 32 16.03 -7.18 5.95
C ALA A 32 16.08 -8.46 6.79
N MET A 33 15.32 -9.49 6.43
CA MET A 33 15.41 -10.80 7.09
C MET A 33 16.80 -11.41 6.95
N ALA A 34 17.42 -11.29 5.78
CA ALA A 34 18.78 -11.78 5.55
C ALA A 34 19.82 -11.08 6.44
N ILE A 35 19.73 -9.76 6.61
CA ILE A 35 20.65 -8.99 7.47
C ILE A 35 20.48 -9.37 8.96
N VAL A 36 19.26 -9.67 9.38
CA VAL A 36 18.96 -9.88 10.80
C VAL A 36 19.08 -11.35 11.24
N PHE A 37 19.18 -12.28 10.28
CA PHE A 37 19.34 -13.71 10.56
C PHE A 37 20.54 -14.03 11.48
N GLU A 38 21.61 -13.23 11.44
CA GLU A 38 22.80 -13.42 12.29
C GLU A 38 22.79 -12.62 13.61
N LYS A 39 21.83 -11.70 13.83
CA LYS A 39 21.96 -10.65 14.88
C LYS A 39 21.14 -10.86 16.16
N GLY A 40 20.65 -12.06 16.42
CA GLY A 40 19.95 -12.39 17.66
C GLY A 40 18.52 -11.82 17.73
N THR A 41 17.70 -12.41 18.60
CA THR A 41 16.23 -12.26 18.61
C THR A 41 15.75 -10.86 18.99
N GLU A 42 16.48 -10.13 19.84
CA GLU A 42 16.10 -8.75 20.22
C GLU A 42 16.26 -7.75 19.06
N THR A 43 17.34 -7.90 18.29
CA THR A 43 17.57 -7.11 17.07
C THR A 43 16.52 -7.43 16.02
N MET A 44 16.10 -8.69 15.92
CA MET A 44 15.04 -9.14 15.01
C MET A 44 13.69 -8.49 15.29
N GLY A 45 13.26 -8.44 16.54
CA GLY A 45 12.01 -7.79 16.91
C GLY A 45 12.01 -6.30 16.57
N THR A 46 13.09 -5.60 16.90
CA THR A 46 13.20 -4.15 16.68
C THR A 46 13.22 -3.81 15.19
N VAL A 47 14.03 -4.51 14.40
CA VAL A 47 14.15 -4.25 12.96
C VAL A 47 12.85 -4.61 12.23
N GLY A 48 12.21 -5.73 12.59
CA GLY A 48 10.90 -6.11 12.06
C GLY A 48 9.84 -5.03 12.32
N CYS A 49 9.79 -4.51 13.55
CA CYS A 49 8.83 -3.47 13.93
C CYS A 49 9.02 -2.18 13.12
N ILE A 50 10.28 -1.74 12.92
CA ILE A 50 10.61 -0.56 12.10
C ILE A 50 10.17 -0.78 10.65
N ILE A 51 10.44 -1.95 10.07
CA ILE A 51 10.07 -2.26 8.68
C ILE A 51 8.56 -2.27 8.52
N THR A 52 7.82 -2.88 9.44
CA THR A 52 6.35 -2.90 9.40
C THR A 52 5.76 -1.50 9.51
N MET A 53 6.33 -0.62 10.35
CA MET A 53 5.91 0.78 10.42
C MET A 53 6.16 1.50 9.08
N ILE A 54 7.33 1.31 8.47
CA ILE A 54 7.64 1.89 7.15
C ILE A 54 6.70 1.35 6.07
N GLN A 55 6.39 0.05 6.08
CA GLN A 55 5.46 -0.60 5.13
C GLN A 55 4.01 -0.14 5.29
N THR A 56 3.63 0.37 6.47
CA THR A 56 2.28 0.89 6.72
C THR A 56 2.06 2.28 6.07
N ILE A 57 3.10 3.07 5.87
CA ILE A 57 2.99 4.41 5.25
C ILE A 57 2.50 4.31 3.79
N PRO A 58 3.07 3.45 2.92
CA PRO A 58 2.55 3.24 1.57
C PRO A 58 1.12 2.70 1.53
N LEU A 59 0.69 1.90 2.51
CA LEU A 59 -0.68 1.40 2.66
C LEU A 59 -1.67 2.57 2.74
N VAL A 60 -1.39 3.51 3.65
CA VAL A 60 -2.21 4.71 3.86
C VAL A 60 -2.12 5.65 2.65
N GLY A 61 -0.91 5.82 2.10
CA GLY A 61 -0.70 6.61 0.88
C GLY A 61 -1.45 6.07 -0.33
N ALA A 62 -1.53 4.73 -0.47
CA ALA A 62 -2.30 4.08 -1.51
C ALA A 62 -3.78 4.38 -1.36
N MET A 63 -4.35 4.26 -0.15
CA MET A 63 -5.75 4.62 0.14
C MET A 63 -6.06 6.07 -0.26
N ILE A 64 -5.28 7.03 0.22
CA ILE A 64 -5.47 8.46 -0.09
C ILE A 64 -5.34 8.71 -1.59
N SER A 65 -4.36 8.10 -2.25
CA SER A 65 -4.17 8.23 -3.69
C SER A 65 -5.37 7.70 -4.48
N THR A 66 -5.98 6.58 -4.04
CA THR A 66 -7.24 6.09 -4.62
C THR A 66 -8.38 7.08 -4.45
N GLU A 67 -8.52 7.69 -3.26
CA GLU A 67 -9.59 8.66 -3.01
C GLU A 67 -9.42 9.94 -3.84
N ILE A 68 -8.19 10.44 -3.98
CA ILE A 68 -7.87 11.59 -4.84
C ILE A 68 -8.17 11.24 -6.31
N ALA A 69 -7.75 10.06 -6.78
CA ALA A 69 -8.04 9.60 -8.12
C ALA A 69 -9.55 9.45 -8.36
N LEU A 70 -10.30 9.00 -7.35
CA LEU A 70 -11.76 8.93 -7.38
C LEU A 70 -12.37 10.33 -7.54
N LYS A 71 -12.01 11.28 -6.67
CA LYS A 71 -12.51 12.66 -6.71
C LYS A 71 -12.15 13.39 -8.00
N LYS A 72 -11.01 13.04 -8.61
CA LYS A 72 -10.57 13.63 -9.88
C LYS A 72 -11.37 13.11 -11.08
N ASN A 73 -11.72 11.83 -11.08
CA ASN A 73 -12.39 11.18 -12.22
C ASN A 73 -13.92 11.11 -12.08
N PHE A 74 -14.46 11.21 -10.86
CA PHE A 74 -15.88 11.07 -10.58
C PHE A 74 -16.40 12.27 -9.78
N ASP A 75 -17.56 12.77 -10.19
CA ASP A 75 -18.31 13.80 -9.46
C ASP A 75 -19.00 13.21 -8.20
N GLU A 76 -19.55 14.05 -7.33
CA GLU A 76 -20.20 13.66 -6.06
C GLU A 76 -21.38 12.67 -6.26
N ASN A 77 -21.92 12.64 -7.48
CA ASN A 77 -22.97 11.72 -7.93
C ASN A 77 -22.43 10.42 -8.57
N GLY A 78 -21.12 10.18 -8.61
CA GLY A 78 -20.52 8.96 -9.16
C GLY A 78 -20.56 8.87 -10.69
N ARG A 79 -20.77 10.00 -11.39
CA ARG A 79 -20.67 10.12 -12.85
C ARG A 79 -19.23 10.50 -13.22
N ARG A 80 -18.68 9.90 -14.28
CA ARG A 80 -17.37 10.31 -14.80
C ARG A 80 -17.42 11.77 -15.25
N LYS A 81 -16.38 12.52 -14.92
CA LYS A 81 -16.20 13.90 -15.34
C LYS A 81 -15.60 13.99 -16.75
#